data_AF-A0A3M0WXZ9-F1
#
_entry.id   AF-A0A3M0WXZ9-F1
#
_cell.length_a   1.000
_cell.length_b   1.000
_cell.length_c   1.000
_cell.angle_alpha   90.00
_cell.angle_beta   90.00
_cell.angle_gamma   90.00
#
_symmetry.space_group_name_H-M   'P 1'
#
loop_
_entity.id
_entity.type
_entity.pdbx_description
1 polymer ?
#
loop_
_entity_poly.entity_id
_entity_poly.type
_entity_poly.pdbx_seq_one_letter_code
_entity_poly.pdbx_strand_id
1 'polypeptide(L)'
;MEPKELDIVLANASQSGMYAPAFEHDACGMGFIAHLKGVPSHQIIKQGLEILENLTHRGARGSEVTTGDGAGMMVQMPHAFLQKVAAQEGITLPAPGQYGVGLVFLAHDTAVRQQCQQQFAQIVAQEGQQLLGWRRV
;
A
#
# COMPACT_ATOMS: atom_id res chain seq x y z
N MET A 1 17.36 -30.25 -13.80
CA MET A 1 17.11 -29.89 -15.20
C MET A 1 18.34 -29.13 -15.64
N GLU A 2 19.10 -29.69 -16.58
CA GLU A 2 20.40 -29.13 -16.98
C GLU A 2 20.18 -27.82 -17.76
N PRO A 3 21.08 -26.82 -17.66
CA PRO A 3 20.91 -25.50 -18.27
C PRO A 3 20.56 -25.53 -19.76
N LYS A 4 21.05 -26.56 -20.48
CA LYS A 4 20.82 -26.75 -21.92
C LYS A 4 19.38 -27.15 -22.28
N GLU A 5 18.63 -27.76 -21.38
CA GLU A 5 17.24 -28.17 -21.67
C GLU A 5 16.29 -26.96 -21.64
N LEU A 6 16.59 -25.95 -20.80
CA LEU A 6 15.80 -24.72 -20.71
C LEU A 6 15.95 -23.85 -21.98
N ASP A 7 17.17 -23.77 -22.51
CA ASP A 7 17.47 -23.03 -23.75
C ASP A 7 16.74 -23.61 -24.97
N ILE A 8 16.58 -24.94 -25.03
CA ILE A 8 15.89 -25.62 -26.14
C ILE A 8 14.37 -25.38 -26.11
N VAL A 9 13.76 -25.34 -24.92
CA VAL A 9 12.32 -25.07 -24.78
C VAL A 9 11.99 -23.62 -25.17
N LEU A 10 12.83 -22.66 -24.77
CA LEU A 10 12.65 -21.25 -25.13
C LEU A 10 12.89 -21.00 -26.63
N ALA A 11 13.89 -21.67 -27.22
CA ALA A 11 14.16 -21.57 -28.66
C ALA A 11 12.97 -22.07 -29.51
N ASN A 12 12.33 -23.18 -29.12
CA ASN A 12 11.19 -23.74 -29.86
C ASN A 12 9.89 -22.92 -29.71
N ALA A 13 9.69 -22.25 -28.57
CA ALA A 13 8.54 -21.35 -28.40
C ALA A 13 8.56 -20.17 -29.41
N SER A 14 9.75 -19.71 -29.79
CA SER A 14 9.94 -18.62 -30.76
C SER A 14 9.70 -19.02 -32.23
N GLN A 15 9.71 -20.32 -32.56
CA GLN A 15 9.58 -20.81 -33.94
C GLN A 15 8.17 -21.27 -34.33
N SER A 16 7.19 -21.31 -33.42
CA SER A 16 5.85 -21.85 -33.73
C SER A 16 4.68 -21.08 -33.12
N GLY A 17 4.88 -19.86 -32.59
CA GLY A 17 3.81 -19.02 -32.05
C GLY A 17 4.11 -17.52 -32.14
N MET A 18 3.11 -16.68 -31.87
CA MET A 18 3.26 -15.20 -31.83
C MET A 18 4.00 -14.69 -30.58
N TYR A 19 4.45 -15.60 -29.71
CA TYR A 19 5.17 -15.24 -28.50
C TYR A 19 6.64 -14.95 -28.82
N ALA A 20 7.06 -13.73 -28.53
CA ALA A 20 8.43 -13.29 -28.67
C ALA A 20 8.96 -12.86 -27.29
N PRO A 21 9.89 -13.64 -26.69
CA PRO A 21 10.42 -13.39 -25.34
C PRO A 21 10.98 -11.97 -25.13
N ALA A 22 11.45 -11.33 -26.20
CA ALA A 22 11.93 -9.94 -26.17
C ALA A 22 10.87 -8.90 -25.76
N PHE A 23 9.57 -9.26 -25.77
CA PHE A 23 8.47 -8.39 -25.35
C PHE A 23 7.88 -8.76 -23.99
N GLU A 24 8.47 -9.72 -23.27
CA GLU A 24 8.05 -10.04 -21.91
C GLU A 24 8.53 -8.97 -20.93
N HIS A 25 7.58 -8.34 -20.23
CA HIS A 25 7.87 -7.29 -19.26
C HIS A 25 7.04 -7.51 -18.00
N ASP A 26 7.69 -7.41 -16.83
CA ASP A 26 7.02 -7.42 -15.54
C ASP A 26 6.15 -6.16 -15.37
N ALA A 27 4.88 -6.36 -15.05
CA ALA A 27 3.83 -5.35 -15.10
C ALA A 27 3.63 -4.53 -13.81
N CYS A 28 4.65 -4.35 -12.97
CA CYS A 28 4.56 -3.56 -11.74
C CYS A 28 5.79 -2.66 -11.52
N GLY A 29 5.54 -1.37 -11.25
CA GLY A 29 6.55 -0.40 -10.85
C GLY A 29 6.65 -0.22 -9.34
N MET A 30 7.87 -0.06 -8.82
CA MET A 30 8.10 0.32 -7.43
C MET A 30 9.27 1.29 -7.32
N GLY A 31 9.25 2.14 -6.29
CA GLY A 31 10.31 3.08 -5.98
C GLY A 31 10.29 3.46 -4.51
N PHE A 32 11.39 4.02 -4.02
CA PHE A 32 11.49 4.52 -2.65
C PHE A 32 12.32 5.80 -2.62
N ILE A 33 12.06 6.62 -1.60
CA ILE A 33 12.83 7.84 -1.33
C ILE A 33 13.13 7.87 0.16
N ALA A 34 14.37 8.17 0.48
CA ALA A 34 14.82 8.30 1.86
C ALA A 34 15.65 9.57 2.02
N HIS A 35 15.46 10.26 3.14
CA HIS A 35 16.35 11.32 3.55
C HIS A 35 17.56 10.72 4.26
N LEU A 36 18.77 10.87 3.71
CA LEU A 36 19.99 10.20 4.24
C LEU A 36 20.28 10.52 5.72
N LYS A 37 19.93 11.73 6.17
CA LYS A 37 20.09 12.14 7.57
C LYS A 37 18.87 11.82 8.46
N GLY A 38 17.87 11.12 7.92
CA GLY A 38 16.65 10.76 8.65
C GLY A 38 15.73 11.91 9.04
N VAL A 39 15.88 13.11 8.45
CA VAL A 39 15.05 14.28 8.77
C VAL A 39 13.69 14.14 8.09
N PRO A 40 12.56 14.11 8.83
CA PRO A 40 11.22 14.07 8.24
C PRO A 40 10.95 15.32 7.40
N SER A 41 10.43 15.13 6.19
CA SER A 41 10.09 16.24 5.30
C SER A 41 8.89 15.90 4.42
N HIS A 42 7.98 16.85 4.27
CA HIS A 42 6.86 16.73 3.32
C HIS A 42 7.35 16.67 1.86
N GLN A 43 8.58 17.08 1.58
CA GLN A 43 9.18 16.91 0.25
C GLN A 43 9.26 15.43 -0.17
N ILE A 44 9.55 14.52 0.77
CA ILE A 44 9.62 13.08 0.51
C ILE A 44 8.27 12.55 0.02
N ILE A 45 7.17 13.05 0.60
CA ILE A 45 5.81 12.68 0.19
C ILE A 45 5.53 13.14 -1.24
N LYS A 46 5.88 14.39 -1.57
CA LYS A 46 5.69 14.94 -2.92
C LYS A 46 6.47 14.14 -3.97
N GLN A 47 7.72 13.84 -3.68
CA GLN A 47 8.55 13.05 -4.60
C GLN A 47 8.05 11.59 -4.71
N GLY A 48 7.51 11.02 -3.62
CA GLY A 48 6.88 9.70 -3.67
C GLY A 48 5.65 9.66 -4.58
N LEU A 49 4.83 10.71 -4.56
CA LEU A 49 3.71 10.87 -5.50
C LEU A 49 4.21 11.03 -6.94
N GLU A 50 5.25 11.81 -7.17
CA GLU A 50 5.87 11.97 -8.49
C GLU A 50 6.42 10.63 -9.04
N ILE A 51 6.97 9.76 -8.18
CA ILE A 51 7.33 8.40 -8.58
C ILE A 51 6.10 7.63 -9.07
N LEU A 52 4.99 7.64 -8.30
CA LEU A 52 3.78 6.93 -8.69
C LEU A 52 3.21 7.44 -10.03
N GLU A 53 3.19 8.75 -10.23
CA GLU A 53 2.76 9.36 -11.49
C GLU A 53 3.65 8.89 -12.67
N ASN A 54 4.96 8.85 -12.48
CA ASN A 54 5.90 8.40 -13.50
C ASN A 54 5.80 6.89 -13.78
N LEU A 55 5.32 6.08 -12.83
CA LEU A 55 5.12 4.65 -13.00
C LEU A 55 3.80 4.27 -13.69
N THR A 56 2.96 5.25 -14.05
CA THR A 56 1.66 5.01 -14.69
C THR A 56 1.75 4.15 -15.96
N HIS A 57 2.84 4.26 -16.73
CA HIS A 57 3.06 3.47 -17.94
C HIS A 57 3.25 1.97 -17.67
N ARG A 58 3.50 1.59 -16.41
CA ARG A 58 3.62 0.21 -15.94
C ARG A 58 2.38 -0.26 -15.19
N GLY A 59 1.38 0.59 -15.00
CA GLY A 59 0.15 0.23 -14.31
C GLY A 59 -0.84 -0.43 -15.27
N ALA A 60 -1.42 -1.55 -14.85
CA ALA A 60 -2.61 -2.09 -15.50
C ALA A 60 -3.78 -1.10 -15.36
N ARG A 61 -4.51 -0.92 -16.47
CA ARG A 61 -5.67 -0.03 -16.56
C ARG A 61 -6.90 -0.89 -16.86
N GLY A 62 -8.02 -0.54 -16.23
CA GLY A 62 -9.31 -1.15 -16.53
C GLY A 62 -9.85 -0.74 -17.90
N SER A 63 -11.06 -1.19 -18.22
CA SER A 63 -11.80 -0.76 -19.41
C SER A 63 -12.20 0.72 -19.36
N GLU A 64 -12.25 1.32 -18.17
CA GLU A 64 -12.57 2.72 -17.96
C GLU A 64 -11.32 3.55 -17.65
N VAL A 65 -11.35 4.84 -18.00
CA VAL A 65 -10.22 5.76 -17.77
C VAL A 65 -9.95 5.99 -16.27
N THR A 66 -10.93 5.75 -15.42
CA THR A 66 -10.87 6.02 -13.97
C THR A 66 -10.47 4.80 -13.13
N THR A 67 -10.28 3.63 -13.75
CA THR A 67 -9.99 2.38 -13.05
C THR A 67 -8.56 1.92 -13.33
N GLY A 68 -7.88 1.50 -12.27
CA GLY A 68 -6.57 0.86 -12.32
C GLY A 68 -6.46 -0.15 -11.19
N ASP A 69 -5.53 -1.09 -11.32
CA ASP A 69 -5.45 -2.25 -10.42
C ASP A 69 -5.01 -1.86 -8.99
N GLY A 70 -4.21 -0.79 -8.87
CA GLY A 70 -3.87 -0.22 -7.58
C GLY A 70 -2.59 0.62 -7.59
N ALA A 71 -2.52 1.60 -6.70
CA ALA A 71 -1.32 2.37 -6.38
C ALA A 71 -1.31 2.68 -4.89
N GLY A 72 -0.12 2.78 -4.29
CA GLY A 72 0.00 3.03 -2.86
C GLY A 72 1.37 3.56 -2.48
N MET A 73 1.43 4.24 -1.34
CA MET A 73 2.66 4.75 -0.76
C MET A 73 2.66 4.45 0.74
N MET A 74 3.71 3.78 1.20
CA MET A 74 3.97 3.58 2.62
C MET A 74 4.86 4.71 3.15
N VAL A 75 4.49 5.29 4.28
CA VAL A 75 5.20 6.42 4.89
C VAL A 75 5.47 6.12 6.36
N GLN A 76 6.46 6.79 6.94
CA GLN A 76 6.68 6.78 8.38
C GLN A 76 5.47 7.38 9.11
N MET A 77 5.23 6.97 10.35
CA MET A 77 4.12 7.46 11.18
C MET A 77 4.16 9.00 11.29
N PRO A 78 3.21 9.73 10.65
CA PRO A 78 3.28 11.18 10.59
C PRO A 78 2.63 11.79 11.83
N HIS A 79 3.32 11.71 12.98
CA HIS A 79 2.76 12.05 14.30
C HIS A 79 2.05 13.41 14.35
N ALA A 80 2.69 14.48 13.85
CA ALA A 80 2.10 15.82 13.87
C ALA A 80 0.78 15.91 13.07
N PHE A 81 0.68 15.19 11.95
CA PHE A 81 -0.55 15.10 11.18
C PHE A 81 -1.61 14.29 11.95
N LEU A 82 -1.22 13.11 12.45
CA LEU A 82 -2.11 12.21 13.18
C LEU A 82 -2.69 12.87 14.45
N GLN A 83 -1.87 13.61 15.20
CA GLN A 83 -2.32 14.35 16.39
C GLN A 83 -3.40 15.37 16.03
N LYS A 84 -3.20 16.12 14.94
CA LYS A 84 -4.18 17.11 14.47
C LYS A 84 -5.51 16.46 14.07
N VAL A 85 -5.47 15.39 13.28
CA VAL A 85 -6.70 14.76 12.76
C VAL A 85 -7.39 13.87 13.80
N ALA A 86 -6.65 13.28 14.74
CA ALA A 86 -7.24 12.51 15.84
C ALA A 86 -7.97 13.42 16.84
N ALA A 87 -7.43 14.60 17.12
CA ALA A 87 -8.09 15.58 17.99
C ALA A 87 -9.47 16.03 17.45
N GLN A 88 -9.63 16.07 16.13
CA GLN A 88 -10.92 16.38 15.49
C GLN A 88 -11.98 15.30 15.74
N GLU A 89 -11.56 14.07 15.99
CA GLU A 89 -12.41 12.92 16.33
C GLU A 89 -12.56 12.74 17.85
N GLY A 90 -12.05 13.68 18.66
CA GLY A 90 -12.04 13.57 20.13
C GLY A 90 -11.05 12.54 20.68
N ILE A 91 -10.10 12.07 19.87
CA ILE A 91 -9.08 11.09 20.27
C ILE A 91 -7.81 11.82 20.71
N THR A 92 -7.37 11.57 21.94
CA THR A 92 -6.08 12.06 22.43
C THR A 92 -4.99 11.01 22.16
N LEU A 93 -4.00 11.34 21.34
CA LEU A 93 -2.90 10.43 21.04
C LEU A 93 -1.78 10.53 22.09
N PRO A 94 -1.20 9.39 22.53
CA PRO A 94 0.06 9.34 23.26
C PRO A 94 1.25 9.94 22.49
N ALA A 95 2.40 10.02 23.15
CA ALA A 95 3.64 10.47 22.53
C ALA A 95 4.08 9.55 21.37
N PRO A 96 4.92 10.02 20.42
CA PRO A 96 5.46 9.18 19.35
C PRO A 96 6.06 7.88 19.88
N GLY A 97 5.74 6.75 19.23
CA GLY A 97 6.21 5.43 19.64
C GLY A 97 5.41 4.77 20.77
N GLN A 98 4.41 5.46 21.35
CA GLN A 98 3.53 4.91 22.39
C GLN A 98 2.13 4.55 21.87
N TYR A 99 1.92 4.60 20.55
CA TYR A 99 0.65 4.21 19.93
C TYR A 99 0.88 3.62 18.54
N GLY A 100 -0.07 2.81 18.08
CA GLY A 100 -0.14 2.27 16.73
C GLY A 100 -1.29 2.89 15.93
N VAL A 101 -1.19 2.85 14.61
CA VAL A 101 -2.30 3.22 13.70
C VAL A 101 -2.45 2.12 12.66
N GLY A 102 -3.69 1.71 12.41
CA GLY A 102 -4.04 0.79 11.34
C GLY A 102 -4.94 1.47 10.31
N LEU A 103 -4.67 1.23 9.03
CA LEU A 103 -5.62 1.53 7.95
C LEU A 103 -6.41 0.24 7.67
N VAL A 104 -7.71 0.27 7.91
CA VAL A 104 -8.58 -0.91 7.82
C VAL A 104 -9.71 -0.63 6.85
N PHE A 105 -9.91 -1.53 5.87
CA PHE A 105 -11.09 -1.51 5.01
C PHE A 105 -12.21 -2.32 5.65
N LEU A 106 -13.37 -1.69 5.80
CA LEU A 106 -14.56 -2.27 6.42
C LEU A 106 -15.72 -2.26 5.43
N ALA A 107 -16.70 -3.13 5.66
CA ALA A 107 -17.90 -3.19 4.84
C ALA A 107 -18.64 -1.84 4.79
N HIS A 108 -19.26 -1.55 3.64
CA HIS A 108 -20.13 -0.39 3.49
C HIS A 108 -21.42 -0.52 4.32
N ASP A 109 -21.93 -1.75 4.49
CA ASP A 109 -23.05 -2.05 5.37
C ASP A 109 -22.70 -1.69 6.82
N THR A 110 -23.60 -0.93 7.46
CA THR A 110 -23.35 -0.39 8.80
C THR A 110 -23.38 -1.46 9.88
N ALA A 111 -24.27 -2.44 9.79
CA ALA A 111 -24.37 -3.51 10.79
C ALA A 111 -23.14 -4.41 10.72
N VAL A 112 -22.73 -4.81 9.51
CA VAL A 112 -21.52 -5.63 9.30
C VAL A 112 -20.27 -4.86 9.76
N ARG A 113 -20.16 -3.57 9.41
CA ARG A 113 -19.04 -2.73 9.87
C ARG A 113 -18.97 -2.65 11.40
N GLN A 114 -20.09 -2.44 12.07
CA GLN A 114 -20.14 -2.37 13.53
C GLN A 114 -19.72 -3.70 14.17
N GLN A 115 -20.17 -4.83 13.63
CA GLN A 115 -19.73 -6.16 14.08
C GLN A 115 -18.22 -6.34 13.94
N CYS A 116 -17.64 -5.98 12.78
CA CYS A 116 -16.19 -6.04 12.58
C CYS A 116 -15.44 -5.13 13.56
N GLN A 117 -15.92 -3.91 13.81
CA GLN A 117 -15.30 -2.98 14.76
C GLN A 117 -15.36 -3.50 16.20
N GLN A 118 -16.47 -4.14 16.60
CA GLN A 118 -16.61 -4.78 17.91
C GLN A 118 -15.63 -5.94 18.06
N GLN A 119 -15.53 -6.82 17.05
CA GLN A 119 -14.59 -7.93 17.07
C GLN A 119 -13.13 -7.44 17.11
N PHE A 120 -12.80 -6.39 16.34
CA PHE A 120 -11.49 -5.76 16.39
C PHE A 120 -11.17 -5.24 17.80
N ALA A 121 -12.11 -4.53 18.44
CA ALA A 121 -11.93 -4.03 19.80
C ALA A 121 -11.75 -5.16 20.83
N GLN A 122 -12.46 -6.27 20.68
CA GLN A 122 -12.30 -7.46 21.52
C GLN A 122 -10.89 -8.04 21.40
N ILE A 123 -10.38 -8.20 20.17
CA ILE A 123 -9.02 -8.72 19.92
C ILE A 123 -7.97 -7.77 20.50
N VAL A 124 -8.11 -6.45 20.28
CA VAL A 124 -7.20 -5.45 20.87
C VAL A 124 -7.14 -5.59 22.40
N ALA A 125 -8.28 -5.77 23.06
CA ALA A 125 -8.33 -5.98 24.51
C ALA A 125 -7.72 -7.33 24.94
N GLN A 126 -7.92 -8.41 24.17
CA GLN A 126 -7.32 -9.72 24.42
C GLN A 126 -5.78 -9.68 24.36
N GLU A 127 -5.23 -8.87 23.46
CA GLU A 127 -3.79 -8.62 23.34
C GLU A 127 -3.25 -7.61 24.37
N GLY A 128 -4.06 -7.21 25.35
CA GLY A 128 -3.67 -6.30 26.43
C GLY A 128 -3.47 -4.85 25.99
N GLN A 129 -4.01 -4.46 24.83
CA GLN A 129 -3.92 -3.11 24.29
C GLN A 129 -5.22 -2.33 24.51
N GLN A 130 -5.15 -1.00 24.35
CA GLN A 130 -6.32 -0.12 24.40
C GLN A 130 -6.63 0.42 23.01
N LEU A 131 -7.87 0.24 22.56
CA LEU A 131 -8.35 0.90 21.34
C LEU A 131 -8.62 2.38 21.65
N LEU A 132 -7.81 3.28 21.06
CA LEU A 132 -7.94 4.73 21.27
C LEU A 132 -9.16 5.32 20.55
N GLY A 133 -9.55 4.75 19.41
CA GLY A 133 -10.73 5.16 18.66
C GLY A 133 -10.64 4.83 17.17
N TRP A 134 -11.70 5.19 16.45
CA TRP A 134 -11.78 5.06 14.99
C TRP A 134 -11.82 6.45 14.36
N ARG A 135 -11.10 6.62 13.26
CA ARG A 135 -11.22 7.80 12.39
C ARG A 135 -11.66 7.35 11.01
N ARG A 136 -12.69 7.99 10.46
CA ARG A 136 -13.06 7.81 9.05
C ARG A 136 -12.06 8.57 8.17
N VAL A 137 -11.48 7.87 7.19
CA VAL A 137 -10.59 8.45 6.18
C VAL A 137 -11.41 8.91 4.98
#